data_AF-A0A1I7XJW0-F1
#
_entry.id   AF-A0A1I7XJW0-F1
#
_cell.length_a   1.000
_cell.length_b   1.000
_cell.length_c   1.000
_cell.angle_alpha   90.00
_cell.angle_beta   90.00
_cell.angle_gamma   90.00
#
_symmetry.space_group_name_H-M   'P 1'
#
loop_
_entity.id
_entity.type
_entity.pdbx_description
1 polymer ?
#
loop_
_entity_poly.entity_id
_entity_poly.type
_entity_poly.pdbx_seq_one_letter_code
_entity_poly.pdbx_strand_id
1 'polypeptide(L)'
;MITTSPPRYLPVKGPLSMLIIIQLLVAVILFVENTLNLTKNSEHFESEETRDVVFFAWLIVLGWILTVFCSLTVLFTNIYSLLIPHIVYTSLLSLLCVSSTILLFMADTRPWSMFLTASLSILLIVSVIYEVKCFVIMRERLS
;
A
#
# COMPACT_ATOMS: atom_id res chain seq x y z
N MET A 1 20.28 -33.83 -17.56
CA MET A 1 18.81 -33.79 -17.65
C MET A 1 18.35 -32.56 -16.85
N ILE A 2 18.18 -31.42 -17.53
CA ILE A 2 17.74 -30.18 -16.88
C ILE A 2 16.22 -30.27 -16.78
N THR A 3 15.72 -30.52 -15.57
CA THR A 3 14.28 -30.50 -15.31
C THR A 3 13.81 -29.05 -15.30
N THR A 4 13.49 -28.49 -16.47
CA THR A 4 12.72 -27.25 -16.55
C THR A 4 11.29 -27.57 -16.11
N SER A 5 11.02 -27.51 -14.81
CA SER A 5 9.66 -27.42 -14.34
C SER A 5 9.03 -26.17 -14.99
N PRO A 6 7.87 -26.29 -15.67
CA PRO A 6 7.22 -25.11 -16.24
C PRO A 6 6.93 -24.13 -15.11
N PRO A 7 6.96 -22.80 -15.36
CA PRO A 7 6.59 -21.82 -14.34
C PRO A 7 5.19 -22.19 -13.84
N ARG A 8 5.09 -22.64 -12.58
CA ARG A 8 3.80 -22.98 -11.95
C ARG A 8 2.97 -21.71 -11.97
N TYR A 9 2.03 -21.63 -12.92
CA TYR A 9 1.01 -20.60 -12.89
C TYR A 9 0.22 -20.77 -11.60
N LEU A 10 0.44 -19.85 -10.66
CA LEU A 10 -0.28 -19.81 -9.40
C LEU A 10 -1.52 -18.95 -9.66
N PRO A 11 -2.74 -19.52 -9.76
CA PRO A 11 -3.95 -18.76 -10.09
C PRO A 11 -4.22 -17.61 -9.11
N VAL A 12 -3.66 -17.67 -7.91
CA VAL A 12 -3.76 -16.66 -6.85
C VAL A 12 -2.97 -15.38 -7.17
N LYS A 13 -2.00 -15.44 -8.08
CA LYS A 13 -1.23 -14.26 -8.50
C LYS A 13 -2.03 -13.27 -9.36
N GLY A 14 -3.07 -13.72 -10.05
CA GLY A 14 -3.89 -12.85 -10.89
C GLY A 14 -4.58 -11.73 -10.09
N PRO A 15 -5.43 -12.08 -9.10
CA PRO A 15 -6.08 -11.10 -8.23
C PRO A 15 -5.08 -10.24 -7.45
N LEU A 16 -4.00 -10.85 -6.95
CA LEU A 16 -2.95 -10.14 -6.22
C LEU A 16 -2.26 -9.10 -7.11
N SER A 17 -1.93 -9.45 -8.36
CA SER A 17 -1.30 -8.53 -9.32
C SER A 17 -2.18 -7.31 -9.58
N MET A 18 -3.49 -7.51 -9.78
CA MET A 18 -4.43 -6.39 -9.95
C MET A 18 -4.46 -5.46 -8.73
N LEU A 19 -4.52 -6.04 -7.52
CA LEU A 19 -4.52 -5.26 -6.28
C LEU A 19 -3.21 -4.49 -6.07
N ILE A 20 -2.06 -5.09 -6.36
CA ILE A 20 -0.76 -4.43 -6.27
C ILE A 20 -0.66 -3.26 -7.27
N ILE A 21 -1.16 -3.44 -8.51
CA ILE A 21 -1.17 -2.38 -9.52
C ILE A 21 -2.06 -1.21 -9.08
N ILE A 22 -3.27 -1.50 -8.56
CA ILE A 22 -4.17 -0.46 -8.04
C ILE A 22 -3.52 0.29 -6.88
N GLN A 23 -2.90 -0.43 -5.94
CA GLN A 23 -2.18 0.20 -4.83
C GLN A 23 -1.02 1.07 -5.31
N LEU A 24 -0.23 0.61 -6.28
CA LEU A 24 0.85 1.40 -6.85
C LEU A 24 0.31 2.70 -7.46
N LEU A 25 -0.80 2.62 -8.20
CA LEU A 25 -1.41 3.77 -8.85
C LEU A 25 -1.88 4.80 -7.82
N VAL A 26 -2.58 4.35 -6.77
CA VAL A 26 -3.00 5.21 -5.66
C VAL A 26 -1.80 5.80 -4.92
N ALA A 27 -0.79 5.00 -4.60
CA ALA A 27 0.41 5.46 -3.91
C ALA A 27 1.17 6.52 -4.72
N VAL A 28 1.30 6.34 -6.04
CA VAL A 28 1.94 7.34 -6.92
C VAL A 28 1.14 8.64 -6.96
N ILE A 29 -0.20 8.58 -7.05
CA ILE A 29 -1.04 9.79 -7.00
C ILE A 29 -0.80 10.56 -5.71
N LEU A 30 -0.90 9.88 -4.56
CA LEU A 30 -0.69 10.49 -3.24
C LEU A 30 0.75 11.01 -3.07
N PHE A 31 1.73 10.32 -3.63
CA PHE A 31 3.13 10.74 -3.58
C PHE A 31 3.34 12.03 -4.35
N VAL A 32 2.81 12.12 -5.58
CA VAL A 32 2.89 13.31 -6.41
C VAL A 32 2.14 14.47 -5.77
N GLU A 33 0.94 14.24 -5.25
CA GLU A 33 0.14 15.26 -4.58
C GLU A 33 0.87 15.84 -3.35
N ASN A 34 1.39 14.98 -2.47
CA ASN A 34 2.17 15.43 -1.31
C ASN A 34 3.48 16.11 -1.73
N THR A 35 4.14 15.65 -2.79
CA THR A 35 5.34 16.29 -3.34
C THR A 35 5.02 17.71 -3.83
N LEU A 36 3.90 17.89 -4.54
CA LEU A 36 3.45 19.20 -5.01
C LEU A 36 3.12 20.12 -3.84
N ASN A 37 2.48 19.59 -2.79
CA ASN A 37 2.17 20.37 -1.59
C ASN A 37 3.45 20.84 -0.87
N LEU A 38 4.45 19.98 -0.73
CA LEU A 38 5.72 20.30 -0.07
C LEU A 38 6.64 21.22 -0.88
N THR A 39 6.49 21.24 -2.20
CA THR A 39 7.36 22.02 -3.09
C THR A 39 6.67 23.29 -3.56
N LYS A 40 5.66 23.16 -4.42
CA LYS A 40 5.00 24.27 -5.10
C LYS A 40 4.01 25.01 -4.20
N ASN A 41 3.34 24.32 -3.29
CA ASN A 41 2.37 24.94 -2.38
C ASN A 41 2.96 25.18 -0.98
N SER A 42 4.29 25.15 -0.85
CA SER A 42 4.97 25.31 0.45
C SER A 42 4.66 26.63 1.15
N GLU A 43 4.38 27.68 0.38
CA GLU A 43 3.98 29.00 0.89
C GLU A 43 2.53 29.05 1.40
N HIS A 44 1.71 28.03 1.09
CA HIS A 44 0.30 27.96 1.51
C HIS A 44 0.11 27.24 2.85
N PHE A 45 1.19 26.80 3.50
CA PHE A 45 1.10 26.22 4.84
C PHE A 45 0.87 27.30 5.88
N GLU A 46 -0.23 27.17 6.63
CA GLU A 46 -0.58 28.10 7.72
C GLU A 46 0.38 27.97 8.92
N SER A 47 1.03 26.81 9.09
CA SER A 47 1.96 26.54 10.18
C SER A 47 3.05 25.54 9.78
N GLU A 48 4.18 25.56 10.50
CA GLU A 48 5.23 24.54 10.33
C GLU A 48 4.73 23.14 10.71
N GLU A 49 3.86 23.03 11.71
CA GLU A 49 3.25 21.76 12.11
C GLU A 49 2.47 21.11 10.95
N THR A 50 1.73 21.90 10.17
CA THR A 50 0.98 21.39 9.02
C THR A 50 1.92 20.90 7.91
N ARG A 51 3.02 21.63 7.67
CA ARG A 51 4.07 21.22 6.72
C ARG A 51 4.69 19.89 7.14
N ASP A 52 4.99 19.72 8.42
CA ASP A 52 5.61 18.51 8.96
C ASP A 52 4.66 17.31 8.82
N VAL A 53 3.36 17.48 9.08
CA VAL A 53 2.36 16.43 8.87
C VAL A 53 2.34 15.96 7.40
N VAL A 54 2.37 16.89 6.44
CA VAL A 54 2.42 16.53 5.01
C VAL A 54 3.75 15.85 4.65
N PHE A 55 4.86 16.26 5.26
CA PHE A 55 6.16 15.60 5.07
C PHE A 55 6.16 14.17 5.61
N PHE A 56 5.59 13.92 6.79
CA PHE A 56 5.43 12.56 7.30
C PHE A 56 4.48 11.72 6.44
N ALA A 57 3.37 12.29 5.96
CA ALA A 57 2.48 11.61 5.03
C ALA A 57 3.22 11.22 3.73
N TRP A 58 4.06 12.11 3.21
CA TRP A 58 4.92 11.85 2.05
C TRP A 58 5.89 10.69 2.30
N LEU A 59 6.56 10.64 3.46
CA LEU A 59 7.46 9.54 3.83
C LEU A 59 6.73 8.21 3.96
N ILE A 60 5.52 8.21 4.53
CA ILE A 60 4.68 7.01 4.62
C ILE A 60 4.32 6.51 3.22
N VAL A 61 3.89 7.39 2.31
CA VAL A 61 3.58 6.97 0.93
C VAL A 61 4.82 6.46 0.19
N LEU A 62 5.99 7.08 0.41
CA LEU A 62 7.24 6.59 -0.15
C LEU A 62 7.58 5.18 0.34
N GLY A 63 7.45 4.93 1.65
CA GLY A 63 7.63 3.59 2.24
C GLY A 63 6.65 2.57 1.64
N TRP A 64 5.40 2.98 1.42
CA TRP A 64 4.41 2.13 0.76
C TRP A 64 4.85 1.75 -0.66
N ILE A 65 5.28 2.71 -1.48
CA ILE A 65 5.78 2.46 -2.84
C ILE A 65 6.96 1.47 -2.83
N LEU A 66 7.91 1.63 -1.90
CA LEU A 66 9.06 0.73 -1.78
C LEU A 66 8.62 -0.71 -1.49
N THR A 67 7.66 -0.90 -0.58
CA THR A 67 7.15 -2.23 -0.27
C THR A 67 6.34 -2.83 -1.42
N VAL A 68 5.62 -2.01 -2.19
CA VAL A 68 4.91 -2.45 -3.41
C VAL A 68 5.91 -3.01 -4.43
N PHE A 69 7.08 -2.39 -4.59
CA PHE A 69 8.15 -2.94 -5.43
C PHE A 69 8.69 -4.29 -4.93
N CYS A 70 8.79 -4.50 -3.61
CA CYS A 70 9.09 -5.82 -3.06
C CYS A 70 8.03 -6.85 -3.47
N SER A 71 6.75 -6.48 -3.38
CA SER A 71 5.62 -7.35 -3.76
C SER A 71 5.62 -7.67 -5.26
N LEU A 72 5.93 -6.69 -6.12
CA LEU A 72 6.12 -6.93 -7.56
C LEU A 72 7.26 -7.92 -7.82
N THR A 73 8.37 -7.81 -7.08
CA THR A 73 9.50 -8.74 -7.20
C THR A 73 9.08 -10.18 -6.86
N VAL A 74 8.18 -10.38 -5.89
CA VAL A 74 7.59 -11.70 -5.55
C VAL A 74 6.86 -12.30 -6.75
N LEU A 75 6.11 -11.48 -7.49
CA LEU A 75 5.34 -11.95 -8.65
C LEU A 75 6.25 -12.56 -9.73
N PHE A 76 7.42 -11.96 -9.95
CA PHE A 76 8.41 -12.42 -10.94
C PHE A 76 9.32 -13.54 -10.43
N THR A 77 9.83 -13.43 -9.20
CA THR A 77 10.88 -14.32 -8.67
C THR A 77 10.35 -15.53 -7.91
N ASN A 78 9.05 -15.54 -7.55
CA ASN A 78 8.44 -16.54 -6.67
C ASN A 78 9.01 -16.61 -5.23
N ILE A 79 9.81 -15.63 -4.81
CA ILE A 79 10.38 -15.60 -3.47
C ILE A 79 9.33 -15.06 -2.49
N TYR A 80 8.63 -15.95 -1.80
CA TYR A 80 7.51 -15.58 -0.92
C TYR A 80 7.91 -14.76 0.32
N SER A 81 9.17 -14.83 0.76
CA SER A 81 9.67 -14.05 1.92
C SER A 81 9.66 -12.54 1.67
N LEU A 82 9.78 -12.12 0.41
CA LEU A 82 9.70 -10.71 0.01
C LEU A 82 8.27 -10.14 0.09
N LEU A 83 7.25 -10.98 0.29
CA LEU A 83 5.87 -10.54 0.48
C LEU A 83 5.60 -10.10 1.93
N ILE A 84 6.36 -10.63 2.90
CA ILE A 84 6.24 -10.30 4.32
C ILE A 84 6.38 -8.78 4.59
N PRO A 85 7.43 -8.07 4.12
CA PRO A 85 7.55 -6.64 4.36
C PRO A 85 6.36 -5.85 3.81
N HIS A 86 5.82 -6.25 2.65
CA HIS A 86 4.61 -5.64 2.09
C HIS A 86 3.37 -5.90 2.96
N ILE A 87 3.13 -7.15 3.36
CA ILE A 87 1.99 -7.50 4.24
C ILE A 87 2.03 -6.70 5.54
N VAL A 88 3.20 -6.65 6.19
CA VAL A 88 3.36 -5.92 7.46
C VAL A 88 3.10 -4.44 7.24
N TYR A 89 3.67 -3.85 6.20
CA TYR A 89 3.49 -2.42 5.90
C TYR A 89 2.04 -2.06 5.56
N THR A 90 1.42 -2.81 4.65
CA THR A 90 0.02 -2.63 4.24
C THR A 90 -0.93 -2.80 5.43
N SER A 91 -0.63 -3.73 6.35
CA SER A 91 -1.42 -3.90 7.58
C SER A 91 -1.31 -2.69 8.49
N LEU A 92 -0.10 -2.18 8.75
CA LEU A 92 0.10 -0.98 9.56
C LEU A 92 -0.54 0.26 8.94
N LEU A 93 -0.38 0.42 7.62
CA LEU A 93 -1.00 1.52 6.87
C LEU A 93 -2.53 1.44 6.94
N SER A 94 -3.11 0.25 6.85
CA SER A 94 -4.56 0.06 6.99
C SER A 94 -5.08 0.51 8.35
N LEU A 95 -4.37 0.18 9.44
CA LEU A 95 -4.71 0.61 10.80
C LEU A 95 -4.63 2.13 10.92
N LEU A 96 -3.59 2.74 10.35
CA LEU A 96 -3.45 4.19 10.32
C LEU A 96 -4.64 4.82 9.58
N CYS A 97 -5.01 4.34 8.40
CA CYS A 97 -6.16 4.84 7.64
C CYS A 97 -7.49 4.68 8.39
N VAL A 98 -7.72 3.55 9.06
CA VAL A 98 -8.92 3.32 9.89
C VAL A 98 -8.95 4.32 11.04
N SER A 99 -7.84 4.47 11.78
CA SER A 99 -7.75 5.42 12.90
C SER A 99 -7.97 6.86 12.45
N SER A 100 -7.39 7.27 11.32
CA SER A 100 -7.61 8.59 10.73
C SER A 100 -9.06 8.78 10.31
N THR A 101 -9.71 7.76 9.76
CA THR A 101 -11.14 7.85 9.39
C THR A 101 -12.03 8.05 10.61
N ILE A 102 -11.76 7.34 11.71
CA ILE A 102 -12.46 7.52 12.99
C ILE A 102 -12.23 8.93 13.53
N LEU A 103 -10.99 9.42 13.50
CA LEU A 103 -10.66 10.76 13.99
C LEU A 103 -11.31 11.86 13.15
N LEU A 104 -11.31 11.72 11.82
CA LEU A 104 -11.98 12.63 10.90
C LEU A 104 -13.51 12.65 11.08
N PHE A 105 -14.10 11.49 11.42
CA PHE A 105 -15.51 11.38 11.78
C PHE A 105 -15.82 12.12 13.08
N MET A 106 -14.99 11.95 14.11
CA MET A 106 -15.17 12.63 15.41
C MET A 106 -14.92 14.15 15.33
N ALA A 107 -14.08 14.58 14.40
CA ALA A 107 -13.73 15.99 14.21
C ALA A 107 -14.67 16.75 13.25
N ASP A 108 -15.79 16.14 12.83
CA ASP A 108 -16.77 16.73 11.89
C ASP A 108 -16.13 17.37 10.65
N THR A 109 -15.11 16.69 10.12
CA THR A 109 -14.34 17.18 8.97
C THR A 109 -15.11 17.00 7.66
N ARG A 110 -14.59 17.58 6.58
CA ARG A 110 -15.24 17.53 5.26
C ARG A 110 -15.51 16.07 4.84
N PRO A 111 -16.72 15.75 4.32
CA PRO A 111 -17.10 14.38 4.00
C PRO A 111 -16.23 13.73 2.91
N TRP A 112 -15.62 14.53 2.03
CA TRP A 112 -14.74 14.06 0.98
C TRP A 112 -13.46 13.40 1.51
N SER A 113 -12.78 14.00 2.49
CA SER A 113 -11.56 13.43 3.09
C SER A 113 -11.87 12.11 3.79
N MET A 114 -13.01 12.03 4.47
CA MET A 114 -13.48 10.80 5.12
C MET A 114 -13.75 9.69 4.13
N PHE A 115 -14.42 10.00 3.01
CA PHE A 115 -14.71 9.00 1.98
C PHE A 115 -13.43 8.43 1.35
N LEU A 116 -12.44 9.27 1.10
CA LEU A 116 -11.15 8.86 0.54
C LEU A 116 -10.37 7.98 1.53
N THR A 117 -10.26 8.38 2.80
CA THR A 117 -9.55 7.57 3.81
C THR A 117 -10.27 6.25 4.10
N ALA A 118 -11.60 6.25 4.13
CA ALA A 118 -12.40 5.04 4.30
C ALA A 118 -12.21 4.09 3.11
N SER A 119 -12.31 4.59 1.88
CA SER A 119 -12.12 3.79 0.66
C SER A 119 -10.71 3.19 0.60
N LEU A 120 -9.70 3.98 0.97
CA LEU A 120 -8.31 3.51 1.06
C LEU A 120 -8.17 2.42 2.13
N SER A 121 -8.78 2.59 3.30
CA SER A 121 -8.72 1.59 4.37
C SER A 121 -9.31 0.24 3.93
N ILE A 122 -10.44 0.26 3.21
CA ILE A 122 -11.09 -0.95 2.68
C ILE A 122 -10.19 -1.61 1.64
N LEU A 123 -9.61 -0.84 0.71
CA LEU A 123 -8.69 -1.35 -0.30
C LEU A 123 -7.49 -2.07 0.36
N LEU A 124 -6.88 -1.46 1.37
CA LEU A 124 -5.73 -2.03 2.07
C LEU A 124 -6.10 -3.29 2.85
N ILE A 125 -7.22 -3.30 3.57
CA ILE A 125 -7.70 -4.49 4.32
C ILE A 125 -7.95 -5.65 3.37
N VAL A 126 -8.65 -5.41 2.25
CA VAL A 126 -8.88 -6.43 1.23
C VAL A 126 -7.54 -6.93 0.69
N SER A 127 -6.59 -6.03 0.43
CA SER A 127 -5.27 -6.45 -0.07
C SER A 127 -4.54 -7.36 0.90
N VAL A 128 -4.50 -7.01 2.19
CA VAL A 128 -3.85 -7.85 3.22
C VAL A 128 -4.42 -9.26 3.22
N ILE A 129 -5.75 -9.41 3.10
CA ILE A 129 -6.40 -10.73 3.04
C ILE A 129 -5.89 -11.55 1.84
N TYR A 130 -5.80 -10.94 0.65
CA TYR A 130 -5.33 -11.62 -0.56
C TYR A 130 -3.82 -11.90 -0.53
N GLU A 131 -3.03 -10.99 0.02
CA GLU A 131 -1.58 -11.14 0.18
C GLU A 131 -1.26 -12.27 1.16
N VAL A 132 -1.91 -12.32 2.32
CA VAL A 132 -1.73 -13.41 3.29
C VAL A 132 -2.12 -14.76 2.69
N LYS A 133 -3.26 -14.81 1.97
CA LYS A 133 -3.65 -16.04 1.24
C LYS A 133 -2.60 -16.46 0.22
N CYS A 134 -2.07 -15.51 -0.56
CA CYS A 134 -1.01 -15.80 -1.52
C CYS A 134 0.28 -16.26 -0.83
N PHE A 135 0.66 -15.63 0.27
CA PHE A 135 1.83 -16.00 1.07
C PHE A 135 1.73 -17.46 1.56
N VAL A 136 0.61 -17.83 2.17
CA VAL A 136 0.39 -19.20 2.69
C VAL A 136 0.48 -20.22 1.56
N ILE A 137 -0.22 -19.97 0.44
CA ILE A 137 -0.23 -20.90 -0.71
C ILE A 137 1.14 -21.02 -1.37
N MET A 138 1.88 -19.92 -1.48
CA MET A 138 3.24 -19.94 -2.01
C MET A 138 4.19 -20.67 -1.06
N ARG A 139 4.07 -20.44 0.26
CA ARG A 139 4.85 -21.16 1.26
C ARG A 139 4.60 -22.66 1.17
N GLU A 140 3.35 -23.12 1.18
CA GLU A 140 3.00 -24.54 1.10
C GLU A 140 3.46 -25.23 -0.19
N ARG A 141 3.55 -24.49 -1.31
CA ARG A 141 3.94 -25.06 -2.61
C ARG A 141 5.44 -24.98 -2.92
N LEU A 142 6.19 -24.17 -2.17
CA LEU A 142 7.61 -23.87 -2.39
C LEU A 142 8.51 -24.25 -1.20
N SER A 143 7.93 -24.61 -0.04
CA SER A 143 8.61 -25.28 1.08
C SER A 143 8.75 -26.77 0.82
#